data_AF-A0A2N0M606-F1
#
_entry.id   AF-A0A2N0M606-F1
#
_cell.length_a   1.000
_cell.length_b   1.000
_cell.length_c   1.000
_cell.angle_alpha   90.00
_cell.angle_beta   90.00
_cell.angle_gamma   90.00
#
_symmetry.space_group_name_H-M   'P 1'
#
loop_
_entity.id
_entity.type
_entity.pdbx_description
1 polymer ?
#
loop_
_entity_poly.entity_id
_entity_poly.type
_entity_poly.pdbx_seq_one_letter_code
_entity_poly.pdbx_strand_id
1 'polypeptide(L)'
;MGRRYGQNPYAGYDRVDNPPFLFDGAIDGRLLPKERVVTVTISDVEAAFPFSVLAKEGTINYNVGGTDLAVFFKPGTRSALDSGNIADSNKIGAAGLFEATLEGTKYIFKNEGDKIVDNETGSVWSIQGEAVEGPLAGKKLTPVVHTNSFWFAVAAFKPDTKIYQGK
;
A
#
# COMPACT_ATOMS: atom_id res chain seq x y z
N MET A 1 -47.45 -11.96 -2.49
CA MET A 1 -46.66 -10.73 -2.79
C MET A 1 -45.23 -10.94 -2.30
N GLY A 2 -44.28 -11.10 -3.23
CA GLY A 2 -42.86 -11.38 -2.93
C GLY A 2 -42.14 -10.18 -2.34
N ARG A 3 -41.21 -10.44 -1.41
CA ARG A 3 -40.35 -9.42 -0.80
C ARG A 3 -39.41 -8.85 -1.86
N ARG A 4 -39.45 -7.54 -2.05
CA ARG A 4 -38.55 -6.78 -2.94
C ARG A 4 -37.15 -6.79 -2.34
N TYR A 5 -36.26 -7.63 -2.87
CA TYR A 5 -34.83 -7.47 -2.69
C TYR A 5 -34.38 -6.30 -3.59
N GLY A 6 -34.00 -5.18 -2.98
CA GLY A 6 -33.67 -3.97 -3.72
C GLY A 6 -33.37 -2.73 -2.87
N GLN A 7 -33.04 -2.88 -1.59
CA GLN A 7 -32.43 -1.79 -0.84
C GLN A 7 -30.92 -2.03 -0.79
N ASN A 8 -30.23 -1.31 -1.67
CA ASN A 8 -28.79 -1.17 -1.66
C ASN A 8 -28.38 -0.47 -0.35
N PRO A 9 -27.67 -1.13 0.58
CA PRO A 9 -27.32 -0.56 1.89
C PRO A 9 -26.21 0.49 1.81
N TYR A 10 -25.68 0.80 0.61
CA TYR A 10 -24.54 1.70 0.40
C TYR A 10 -24.93 3.11 -0.06
N ALA A 11 -26.20 3.49 0.02
CA ALA A 11 -26.63 4.85 -0.30
C ALA A 11 -26.20 5.82 0.84
N GLY A 12 -25.14 6.61 0.62
CA GLY A 12 -24.75 7.70 1.53
C GLY A 12 -23.27 7.86 1.87
N TYR A 13 -22.38 7.03 1.31
CA TYR A 13 -20.93 7.06 1.58
C TYR A 13 -20.21 8.34 1.10
N ASP A 14 -20.82 9.11 0.19
CA ASP A 14 -20.18 10.23 -0.50
C ASP A 14 -20.22 11.57 0.25
N ARG A 15 -20.80 11.66 1.45
CA ARG A 15 -20.75 12.89 2.25
C ARG A 15 -19.53 12.91 3.16
N VAL A 16 -18.57 13.75 2.80
CA VAL A 16 -17.24 13.89 3.41
C VAL A 16 -17.29 14.43 4.85
N ASP A 17 -18.46 14.93 5.28
CA ASP A 17 -18.58 15.90 6.39
C ASP A 17 -19.13 15.30 7.70
N ASN A 18 -19.42 14.00 7.75
CA ASN A 18 -19.96 13.36 8.96
C ASN A 18 -19.01 12.28 9.50
N PRO A 19 -18.74 12.20 10.81
CA PRO A 19 -18.05 11.06 11.39
C PRO A 19 -18.81 9.76 11.07
N PRO A 20 -18.11 8.62 10.87
CA PRO A 20 -18.77 7.36 10.61
C PRO A 20 -19.71 7.05 11.79
N PHE A 21 -21.00 6.95 11.49
CA PHE A 21 -22.09 6.81 12.47
C PHE A 21 -22.03 5.52 13.31
N LEU A 22 -20.94 4.75 13.24
CA LEU A 22 -20.75 3.49 13.95
C LEU A 22 -19.33 3.29 14.50
N PHE A 23 -18.48 4.33 14.50
CA PHE A 23 -17.22 4.28 15.24
C PHE A 23 -17.31 5.12 16.50
N ASP A 24 -17.62 4.45 17.61
CA ASP A 24 -17.59 4.99 18.98
C ASP A 24 -16.25 4.65 19.67
N GLY A 25 -15.24 4.29 18.86
CA GLY A 25 -13.91 3.92 19.33
C GLY A 25 -12.98 5.12 19.47
N ALA A 26 -11.95 4.99 20.30
CA ALA A 26 -10.94 6.03 20.45
C ALA A 26 -10.27 6.32 19.09
N ILE A 27 -10.19 7.60 18.73
CA ILE A 27 -9.42 8.03 17.57
C ILE A 27 -7.96 7.71 17.85
N ASP A 28 -7.39 6.83 17.04
CA ASP A 28 -5.97 6.53 17.10
C ASP A 28 -5.18 7.72 16.53
N GLY A 29 -4.50 8.45 17.41
CA GLY A 29 -3.77 9.67 17.06
C GLY A 29 -2.46 9.45 16.29
N ARG A 30 -2.08 8.20 15.95
CA ARG A 30 -0.81 7.92 15.28
C ARG A 30 -0.83 8.31 13.79
N LEU A 31 -1.99 8.26 13.14
CA LEU A 31 -2.23 8.73 11.77
C LEU A 31 -3.62 9.36 11.66
N LEU A 32 -3.84 10.14 10.59
CA LEU A 32 -5.18 10.61 10.27
C LEU A 32 -6.12 9.40 10.06
N PRO A 33 -7.35 9.41 10.58
CA PRO A 33 -8.25 8.26 10.46
C PRO A 33 -8.48 7.80 9.01
N LYS A 34 -8.59 8.74 8.07
CA LYS A 34 -8.77 8.48 6.63
C LYS A 34 -7.45 8.38 5.87
N GLU A 35 -6.30 8.32 6.55
CA GLU A 35 -5.01 8.01 5.89
C GLU A 35 -5.09 6.61 5.29
N ARG A 36 -4.68 6.46 4.03
CA ARG A 36 -4.56 5.14 3.42
C ARG A 36 -3.23 4.51 3.82
N VAL A 37 -3.29 3.23 4.14
CA VAL A 37 -2.14 2.44 4.52
C VAL A 37 -2.15 1.14 3.74
N VAL A 38 -0.96 0.68 3.35
CA VAL A 38 -0.78 -0.72 2.98
C VAL A 38 -0.40 -1.48 4.23
N THR A 39 -1.10 -2.56 4.55
CA THR A 39 -0.77 -3.41 5.69
C THR A 39 -0.28 -4.77 5.24
N VAL A 40 0.61 -5.34 6.06
CA VAL A 40 1.15 -6.69 5.89
C VAL A 40 1.27 -7.35 7.25
N THR A 41 1.03 -8.65 7.30
CA THR A 41 1.23 -9.47 8.50
C THR A 41 2.20 -10.60 8.17
N ILE A 42 3.35 -10.64 8.84
CA ILE A 42 4.38 -11.68 8.67
C ILE A 42 4.83 -12.16 10.05
N SER A 43 4.75 -13.47 10.30
CA SER A 43 5.17 -14.08 11.57
C SER A 43 4.56 -13.37 12.79
N ASP A 44 3.24 -13.12 12.74
CA ASP A 44 2.45 -12.38 13.74
C ASP A 44 2.85 -10.90 13.96
N VAL A 45 3.80 -10.38 13.17
CA VAL A 45 4.15 -8.96 13.16
C VAL A 45 3.34 -8.25 12.09
N GLU A 46 2.54 -7.28 12.52
CA GLU A 46 1.80 -6.41 11.62
C GLU A 46 2.50 -5.08 11.41
N ALA A 47 2.60 -4.68 10.14
CA ALA A 47 3.16 -3.41 9.73
C ALA A 47 2.22 -2.67 8.77
N ALA A 48 2.17 -1.36 8.89
CA ALA A 48 1.44 -0.44 8.02
C ALA A 48 2.40 0.57 7.38
N PHE A 49 2.24 0.78 6.08
CA PHE A 49 2.98 1.76 5.28
C PHE A 49 2.01 2.83 4.79
N PRO A 50 2.05 4.05 5.36
CA PRO A 50 1.17 5.13 4.94
C PRO A 50 1.44 5.57 3.50
N PHE A 51 0.38 5.81 2.74
CA PHE A 51 0.49 6.28 1.35
C PHE A 51 1.19 7.64 1.27
N SER A 52 1.00 8.51 2.27
CA SER A 52 1.70 9.80 2.35
C SER A 52 3.23 9.65 2.50
N VAL A 53 3.70 8.58 3.13
CA VAL A 53 5.13 8.26 3.24
C VAL A 53 5.61 7.59 1.96
N LEU A 54 4.86 6.61 1.46
CA LEU A 54 5.15 5.91 0.21
C LEU A 54 5.26 6.87 -0.99
N ALA A 55 4.40 7.88 -1.07
CA ALA A 55 4.43 8.88 -2.13
C ALA A 55 5.67 9.79 -2.10
N LYS A 56 6.31 9.95 -0.94
CA LYS A 56 7.54 10.73 -0.79
C LYS A 56 8.77 9.87 -1.07
N GLU A 57 8.79 8.65 -0.55
CA GLU A 57 9.98 7.80 -0.64
C GLU A 57 10.04 6.97 -1.91
N GLY A 58 8.89 6.61 -2.50
CA GLY A 58 8.73 5.79 -3.71
C GLY A 58 9.11 4.32 -3.51
N THR A 59 10.23 4.04 -2.86
CA THR A 59 10.74 2.68 -2.62
C THR A 59 11.27 2.58 -1.20
N ILE A 60 10.75 1.62 -0.44
CA ILE A 60 11.13 1.36 0.95
C ILE A 60 11.70 -0.05 1.05
N ASN A 61 12.76 -0.20 1.83
CA ASN A 61 13.27 -1.50 2.26
C ASN A 61 13.02 -1.60 3.77
N TYR A 62 12.29 -2.62 4.21
CA TYR A 62 11.91 -2.76 5.61
C TYR A 62 11.84 -4.23 6.03
N ASN A 63 12.27 -4.55 7.25
CA ASN A 63 12.18 -5.91 7.78
C ASN A 63 10.92 -6.05 8.65
N VAL A 64 10.08 -7.04 8.34
CA VAL A 64 8.87 -7.35 9.11
C VAL A 64 8.89 -8.83 9.46
N GLY A 65 8.88 -9.15 10.75
CA GLY A 65 8.79 -10.54 11.21
C GLY A 65 9.95 -11.43 10.73
N GLY A 66 11.13 -10.85 10.48
CA GLY A 66 12.30 -11.56 9.95
C GLY A 66 12.39 -11.57 8.42
N THR A 67 11.33 -11.22 7.71
CA THR A 67 11.32 -11.14 6.24
C THR A 67 11.71 -9.75 5.77
N ASP A 68 12.72 -9.67 4.91
CA ASP A 68 13.10 -8.44 4.24
C ASP A 68 12.12 -8.11 3.12
N LEU A 69 11.45 -6.96 3.23
CA LEU A 69 10.47 -6.49 2.27
C LEU A 69 11.00 -5.34 1.43
N ALA A 70 10.64 -5.37 0.15
CA ALA A 70 10.72 -4.27 -0.77
C ALA A 70 9.29 -3.76 -1.02
N VAL A 71 9.04 -2.50 -0.65
CA VAL A 71 7.76 -1.82 -0.90
C VAL A 71 7.95 -0.82 -2.01
N PHE A 72 7.29 -1.04 -3.14
CA PHE A 72 7.34 -0.17 -4.30
C PHE A 72 6.06 0.64 -4.39
N PHE A 73 6.18 1.92 -4.69
CA PHE A 73 5.06 2.82 -4.85
C PHE A 73 5.17 3.62 -6.15
N LYS A 74 4.05 3.69 -6.87
CA LYS A 74 3.90 4.55 -8.03
C LYS A 74 2.72 5.50 -7.81
N PRO A 75 2.92 6.83 -7.88
CA PRO A 75 1.83 7.78 -7.79
C PRO A 75 0.77 7.56 -8.87
N GLY A 76 -0.51 7.75 -8.53
CA GLY A 76 -1.60 7.73 -9.49
C GLY A 76 -1.57 8.97 -10.36
N THR A 77 -1.91 8.86 -11.65
CA THR A 77 -2.01 10.02 -12.52
C THR A 77 -3.36 10.71 -12.33
N ARG A 78 -3.34 12.03 -12.07
CA ARG A 78 -4.53 12.88 -12.12
C ARG A 78 -4.97 12.99 -13.59
N SER A 79 -6.03 12.30 -13.99
CA SER A 79 -6.71 12.65 -15.25
C SER A 79 -7.48 13.96 -15.05
N ALA A 80 -7.27 14.94 -15.94
CA ALA A 80 -7.88 16.27 -15.89
C ALA A 80 -9.31 16.34 -16.46
N LEU A 81 -9.86 15.21 -16.89
CA LEU A 81 -11.28 15.02 -17.17
C LEU A 81 -11.69 13.76 -16.41
N ASP A 82 -12.63 13.85 -15.48
CA ASP A 82 -13.63 12.81 -15.20
C ASP A 82 -14.31 13.05 -13.85
N SER A 83 -15.50 13.61 -13.95
CA SER A 83 -16.54 13.64 -12.93
C SER A 83 -17.36 12.34 -13.04
N GLY A 84 -17.32 11.48 -12.02
CA GLY A 84 -18.31 10.41 -11.86
C GLY A 84 -17.77 9.06 -11.36
N ASN A 85 -17.73 8.88 -10.05
CA ASN A 85 -17.87 7.62 -9.30
C ASN A 85 -16.96 6.39 -9.54
N ILE A 86 -15.95 6.44 -10.41
CA ILE A 86 -14.88 5.41 -10.48
C ILE A 86 -13.47 6.06 -10.44
N ALA A 87 -13.41 7.38 -10.20
CA ALA A 87 -12.21 8.20 -10.37
C ALA A 87 -11.24 8.22 -9.17
N ASP A 88 -11.61 7.68 -8.00
CA ASP A 88 -10.71 7.68 -6.84
C ASP A 88 -9.61 6.63 -6.97
N SER A 89 -9.90 5.43 -7.48
CA SER A 89 -8.90 4.35 -7.57
C SER A 89 -7.67 4.71 -8.43
N ASN A 90 -7.85 5.48 -9.51
CA ASN A 90 -6.74 5.90 -10.38
C ASN A 90 -5.91 7.09 -9.85
N LYS A 91 -6.44 7.88 -8.91
CA LYS A 91 -5.73 9.05 -8.33
C LYS A 91 -4.78 8.67 -7.20
N ILE A 92 -4.88 7.45 -6.67
CA ILE A 92 -4.41 7.16 -5.32
C ILE A 92 -3.08 6.41 -5.27
N GLY A 93 -2.53 6.09 -6.44
CA GLY A 93 -1.25 5.39 -6.55
C GLY A 93 -1.36 3.91 -6.24
N ALA A 94 -0.37 3.17 -6.72
CA ALA A 94 -0.29 1.73 -6.58
C ALA A 94 0.92 1.39 -5.71
N ALA A 95 0.71 0.47 -4.78
CA ALA A 95 1.78 -0.09 -3.96
C ALA A 95 1.91 -1.59 -4.24
N GLY A 96 3.14 -2.08 -4.34
CA GLY A 96 3.48 -3.50 -4.43
C GLY A 96 4.44 -3.87 -3.32
N LEU A 97 4.19 -4.99 -2.63
CA LEU A 97 5.06 -5.52 -1.58
C LEU A 97 5.64 -6.85 -2.04
N PHE A 98 6.95 -6.98 -1.91
CA PHE A 98 7.69 -8.14 -2.36
C PHE A 98 8.71 -8.56 -1.31
N GLU A 99 9.05 -9.85 -1.28
CA GLU A 99 10.24 -10.30 -0.58
C GLU A 99 11.45 -9.73 -1.32
N ALA A 100 12.32 -9.03 -0.59
CA ALA A 100 13.55 -8.44 -1.12
C ALA A 100 14.66 -9.50 -1.31
N THR A 101 14.29 -10.78 -1.37
CA THR A 101 15.21 -11.89 -1.54
C THR A 101 14.87 -12.64 -2.82
N LEU A 102 15.88 -12.88 -3.66
CA LEU A 102 15.76 -13.68 -4.87
C LEU A 102 16.89 -14.69 -4.89
N GLU A 103 16.54 -15.97 -5.05
CA GLU A 103 17.52 -17.08 -5.11
C GLU A 103 18.49 -17.09 -3.90
N GLY A 104 18.00 -16.73 -2.71
CA GLY A 104 18.78 -16.70 -1.47
C GLY A 104 19.65 -15.45 -1.28
N THR A 105 19.66 -14.53 -2.26
CA THR A 105 20.37 -13.25 -2.15
C THR A 105 19.38 -12.14 -1.80
N LYS A 106 19.73 -11.33 -0.79
CA LYS A 106 18.98 -10.12 -0.46
C LYS A 106 19.38 -8.97 -1.39
N TYR A 107 18.40 -8.20 -1.82
CA TYR A 107 18.56 -7.02 -2.66
C TYR A 107 18.05 -5.77 -1.94
N ILE A 108 18.72 -4.64 -2.14
CA ILE A 108 18.32 -3.34 -1.59
C ILE A 108 17.95 -2.42 -2.75
N PHE A 109 16.72 -1.93 -2.72
CA PHE A 109 16.17 -1.12 -3.80
C PHE A 109 16.25 0.37 -3.49
N LYS A 110 16.45 1.18 -4.52
CA LYS A 110 16.42 2.64 -4.48
C LYS A 110 15.69 3.19 -5.69
N ASN A 111 15.27 4.44 -5.59
CA ASN A 111 14.79 5.17 -6.76
C ASN A 111 15.94 5.90 -7.44
N GLU A 112 15.99 5.79 -8.76
CA GLU A 112 16.85 6.57 -9.64
C GLU A 112 15.97 7.27 -10.68
N GLY A 113 15.56 8.51 -10.36
CA GLY A 113 14.47 9.17 -11.07
C GLY A 113 13.15 8.41 -10.90
N ASP A 114 12.51 8.06 -12.01
CA ASP A 114 11.26 7.27 -12.04
C ASP A 114 11.51 5.74 -12.07
N LYS A 115 12.78 5.30 -12.03
CA LYS A 115 13.16 3.89 -12.07
C LYS A 115 13.41 3.34 -10.67
N ILE A 116 12.99 2.10 -10.45
CA ILE A 116 13.36 1.31 -9.26
C ILE A 116 14.58 0.49 -9.63
N VAL A 117 15.66 0.59 -8.86
CA VAL A 117 16.95 -0.05 -9.16
C VAL A 117 17.47 -0.77 -7.92
N ASP A 118 17.98 -2.00 -8.07
CA ASP A 118 18.68 -2.68 -6.98
C ASP A 118 20.16 -2.25 -6.90
N ASN A 119 20.71 -2.22 -5.70
CA ASN A 119 22.09 -1.78 -5.46
C ASN A 119 23.13 -2.84 -5.83
N GLU A 120 22.75 -4.11 -5.81
CA GLU A 120 23.67 -5.24 -5.91
C GLU A 120 24.09 -5.52 -7.37
N THR A 121 23.16 -5.37 -8.31
CA THR A 121 23.37 -5.64 -9.75
C THR A 121 23.09 -4.44 -10.63
N GLY A 122 22.38 -3.43 -10.13
CA GLY A 122 21.94 -2.28 -10.92
C GLY A 122 20.81 -2.63 -11.91
N SER A 123 20.07 -3.73 -11.68
CA SER A 123 18.93 -4.07 -12.53
C SER A 123 17.77 -3.11 -12.27
N VAL A 124 16.99 -2.83 -13.31
CA VAL A 124 15.82 -1.96 -13.23
C VAL A 124 14.57 -2.81 -13.07
N TRP A 125 13.69 -2.39 -12.16
CA TRP A 125 12.50 -3.14 -11.76
C TRP A 125 11.21 -2.38 -12.06
N SER A 126 10.18 -3.12 -12.43
CA SER A 126 8.82 -2.63 -12.57
C SER A 126 8.10 -2.56 -11.22
N ILE A 127 7.00 -1.80 -11.16
CA ILE A 127 6.13 -1.73 -9.98
C ILE A 127 5.53 -3.10 -9.60
N GLN A 128 5.48 -4.05 -10.54
CA GLN A 128 5.03 -5.42 -10.34
C GLN A 128 6.12 -6.36 -9.78
N GLY A 129 7.32 -5.85 -9.48
CA GLY A 129 8.41 -6.67 -8.93
C GLY A 129 9.12 -7.54 -9.98
N GLU A 130 9.02 -7.19 -11.26
CA GLU A 130 9.74 -7.85 -12.35
C GLU A 130 10.91 -6.99 -12.82
N ALA A 131 12.10 -7.59 -12.93
CA ALA A 131 13.27 -6.94 -13.48
C ALA A 131 13.12 -6.80 -15.00
N VAL A 132 13.15 -5.57 -15.49
CA VAL A 132 12.92 -5.21 -16.89
C VAL A 132 14.21 -4.93 -17.66
N GLU A 133 15.27 -4.51 -16.98
CA GLU A 133 16.59 -4.23 -17.57
C GLU A 133 17.70 -4.71 -16.62
N GLY A 134 18.88 -5.00 -17.16
CA GLY A 134 20.07 -5.37 -16.38
C GLY A 134 20.25 -6.88 -16.16
N PRO A 135 21.23 -7.28 -15.32
CA PRO A 135 21.61 -8.69 -15.12
C PRO A 135 20.48 -9.62 -14.67
N LEU A 136 19.47 -9.09 -13.98
CA LEU A 136 18.33 -9.87 -13.48
C LEU A 136 17.11 -9.83 -14.41
N ALA A 137 17.21 -9.27 -15.62
CA ALA A 137 16.07 -9.12 -16.53
C ALA A 137 15.26 -10.42 -16.72
N GLY A 138 13.94 -10.31 -16.59
CA GLY A 138 12.99 -11.44 -16.64
C GLY A 138 12.77 -12.16 -15.30
N LYS A 139 13.56 -11.87 -14.26
CA LYS A 139 13.33 -12.39 -12.90
C LYS A 139 12.20 -11.62 -12.22
N LYS A 140 11.52 -12.30 -11.30
CA LYS A 140 10.39 -11.75 -10.53
C LYS A 140 10.61 -11.98 -9.05
N LEU A 141 10.38 -10.95 -8.24
CA LEU A 141 10.33 -11.08 -6.80
C LEU A 141 9.06 -11.82 -6.38
N THR A 142 9.13 -12.49 -5.23
CA THR A 142 7.96 -13.13 -4.63
C THR A 142 7.02 -12.05 -4.08
N PRO A 143 5.77 -11.93 -4.56
CA PRO A 143 4.82 -10.97 -4.01
C PRO A 143 4.38 -11.39 -2.61
N VAL A 144 4.26 -10.40 -1.71
CA VAL A 144 3.77 -10.61 -0.36
C VAL A 144 2.32 -10.19 -0.28
N VAL A 145 1.48 -11.03 0.35
CA VAL A 145 0.07 -10.74 0.55
C VAL A 145 -0.07 -9.51 1.44
N HIS A 146 -0.76 -8.50 0.94
CA HIS A 146 -0.95 -7.22 1.61
C HIS A 146 -2.36 -6.69 1.35
N THR A 147 -2.79 -5.73 2.17
CA THR A 147 -4.11 -5.11 2.05
C THR A 147 -3.98 -3.59 1.98
N ASN A 148 -4.78 -2.95 1.13
CA ASN A 148 -4.95 -1.49 1.15
C ASN A 148 -6.20 -1.16 1.97
N SER A 149 -6.05 -0.30 2.98
CA SER A 149 -7.15 0.08 3.88
C SER A 149 -6.95 1.47 4.45
N PHE A 150 -8.00 2.02 5.07
CA PHE A 150 -7.90 3.25 5.85
C PHE A 150 -7.42 2.96 7.27
N TRP A 151 -6.64 3.87 7.83
CA TRP A 151 -6.05 3.73 9.16
C TRP A 151 -7.08 3.48 10.25
N PHE A 152 -8.24 4.14 10.21
CA PHE A 152 -9.28 3.95 11.23
C PHE A 152 -9.72 2.48 11.36
N ALA A 153 -9.80 1.76 10.24
CA ALA A 153 -10.19 0.37 10.24
C ALA A 153 -9.05 -0.50 10.79
N VAL A 154 -7.81 -0.23 10.36
CA VAL A 154 -6.63 -0.94 10.85
C VAL A 154 -6.46 -0.75 12.35
N ALA A 155 -6.51 0.49 12.84
CA ALA A 155 -6.36 0.80 14.26
C ALA A 155 -7.47 0.18 15.13
N ALA A 156 -8.69 0.07 14.61
CA ALA A 156 -9.82 -0.53 15.33
C ALA A 156 -9.65 -2.05 15.52
N PHE A 157 -9.17 -2.76 14.50
CA PHE A 157 -9.07 -4.23 14.54
C PHE A 157 -7.69 -4.73 14.95
N LYS A 158 -6.64 -3.95 14.70
CA LYS A 158 -5.22 -4.31 14.84
C LYS A 158 -4.44 -3.16 15.48
N PRO A 159 -4.72 -2.80 16.74
CA PRO A 159 -4.13 -1.63 17.40
C PRO A 159 -2.61 -1.72 17.55
N ASP A 160 -2.03 -2.91 17.65
CA ASP A 160 -0.57 -3.08 17.80
C ASP A 160 0.20 -2.98 16.47
N THR A 161 -0.48 -2.65 15.36
CA THR A 161 0.14 -2.45 14.05
C THR A 161 1.27 -1.44 14.14
N LYS A 162 2.47 -1.85 13.71
CA LYS A 162 3.64 -0.98 13.61
C LYS A 162 3.49 -0.08 12.40
N ILE A 163 3.68 1.22 12.56
CA ILE A 163 3.56 2.18 11.47
C ILE A 163 4.97 2.54 11.00
N TYR A 164 5.25 2.37 9.72
CA TYR A 164 6.47 2.89 9.13
C TYR A 164 6.38 4.42 9.04
N GLN A 165 7.31 5.11 9.70
CA GLN A 165 7.30 6.58 9.83
C GLN A 165 8.15 7.32 8.78
N GLY A 166 8.89 6.58 7.94
CA GLY A 166 9.82 7.14 6.98
C GLY A 166 11.26 7.22 7.49
N LYS A 167 12.16 7.63 6.59
CA LYS A 167 13.58 7.93 6.89
C LYS A 167 13.81 9.36 7.35
#